data_AF-A0A4T0B546-F1
#
_entry.id   AF-A0A4T0B546-F1
#
_cell.length_a   1.000
_cell.length_b   1.000
_cell.length_c   1.000
_cell.angle_alpha   90.00
_cell.angle_beta   90.00
_cell.angle_gamma   90.00
#
_symmetry.space_group_name_H-M   'P 1'
#
loop_
_entity.id
_entity.type
_entity.pdbx_description
1 polymer ?
#
loop_
_entity_poly.entity_id
_entity_poly.type
_entity_poly.pdbx_seq_one_letter_code
_entity_poly.pdbx_strand_id
1 'polypeptide(L)'
;MADHSSGYFSGYVGVPRLLKVFSRLGISNKVTWCIPGHSIETFPAQAKVIAESGAEIALHGYAHEGSTQMTAKQERDVLVKTMGLVKELTGKQPRGYRAPLYQIQERTVKLLQEFDFLWDSSLAHLDSSPYFLPKEVEKLETIEFSPDKEAKDWMKPRNVKDSRVF
;
A
#
# COMPACT_ATOMS: atom_id res chain seq x y z
N MET A 1 15.88 -10.90 -17.07
CA MET A 1 16.43 -9.72 -17.78
C MET A 1 15.35 -8.71 -18.15
N ALA A 2 14.19 -9.13 -18.70
CA ALA A 2 13.09 -8.23 -19.04
C ALA A 2 12.57 -7.41 -17.85
N ASP A 3 12.36 -8.03 -16.69
CA ASP A 3 11.84 -7.33 -15.50
C ASP A 3 12.80 -6.27 -14.95
N HIS A 4 14.11 -6.53 -14.99
CA HIS A 4 15.11 -5.53 -14.62
C HIS A 4 15.08 -4.35 -15.60
N SER A 5 14.97 -4.62 -16.91
CA SER A 5 14.88 -3.58 -17.93
C SER A 5 13.66 -2.69 -17.75
N SER A 6 12.48 -3.26 -17.46
CA SER A 6 11.27 -2.48 -17.19
C SER A 6 11.37 -1.66 -15.91
N GLY A 7 12.03 -2.18 -14.87
CA GLY A 7 12.36 -1.43 -13.65
C GLY A 7 13.22 -0.20 -13.93
N TYR A 8 14.34 -0.37 -14.66
CA TYR A 8 15.20 0.75 -15.06
C TYR A 8 14.48 1.77 -15.95
N PHE A 9 13.67 1.32 -16.89
CA PHE A 9 12.86 2.20 -17.71
C PHE A 9 11.89 3.03 -16.85
N SER A 10 11.23 2.41 -15.88
CA SER A 10 10.27 3.08 -14.99
C SER A 10 10.95 4.22 -14.21
N GLY A 11 12.12 3.95 -13.63
CA GLY A 11 12.91 4.96 -12.93
C GLY A 11 13.46 6.05 -13.86
N TYR A 12 14.30 5.69 -14.84
CA TYR A 12 15.04 6.67 -15.63
C TYR A 12 14.21 7.38 -16.69
N VAL A 13 13.12 6.79 -17.15
CA VAL A 13 12.33 7.31 -18.27
C VAL A 13 10.88 7.58 -17.86
N GLY A 14 10.23 6.66 -17.14
CA GLY A 14 8.84 6.77 -16.71
C GLY A 14 8.60 7.96 -15.78
N VAL A 15 9.37 8.04 -14.68
CA VAL A 15 9.23 9.10 -13.66
C VAL A 15 9.40 10.50 -14.27
N PRO A 16 10.51 10.84 -14.98
CA PRO A 16 10.67 12.18 -15.56
C PRO A 16 9.56 12.53 -16.57
N ARG A 17 9.10 11.54 -17.36
CA ARG A 17 8.02 11.75 -18.33
C ARG A 17 6.71 12.10 -17.64
N LEU A 18 6.33 11.37 -16.59
CA LEU A 18 5.10 11.65 -15.83
C LEU A 18 5.18 13.00 -15.13
N LEU A 19 6.30 13.33 -14.49
CA LEU A 19 6.50 14.64 -13.85
C LEU A 19 6.37 15.80 -14.86
N LYS A 20 6.87 15.63 -16.09
CA LYS A 20 6.66 16.62 -17.17
C LYS A 20 5.18 16.77 -17.54
N VAL A 21 4.41 15.68 -17.58
CA VAL A 21 2.96 15.75 -17.83
C VAL A 21 2.25 16.46 -16.68
N PHE A 22 2.52 16.09 -15.43
CA PHE A 22 1.89 16.69 -14.26
C PHE A 22 2.22 18.18 -14.11
N SER A 23 3.46 18.57 -14.42
CA SER A 23 3.87 19.98 -14.45
C SER A 23 3.13 20.77 -15.53
N ARG A 24 3.02 20.24 -16.75
CA ARG A 24 2.26 20.88 -17.85
C ARG A 24 0.77 21.06 -17.53
N LEU A 25 0.20 20.14 -16.76
CA LEU A 25 -1.19 20.18 -16.33
C LEU A 25 -1.41 21.01 -15.06
N GLY A 26 -0.34 21.48 -14.39
CA GLY A 26 -0.45 22.21 -13.13
C GLY A 26 -0.95 21.36 -11.95
N ILE A 27 -0.68 20.04 -11.98
CA ILE A 27 -1.16 19.08 -10.98
C ILE A 27 -0.04 18.34 -10.23
N SER A 28 1.23 18.72 -10.39
CA SER A 28 2.36 18.02 -9.75
C SER A 28 2.17 17.81 -8.24
N ASN A 29 1.67 18.82 -7.52
CA ASN A 29 1.41 18.78 -6.08
C ASN A 29 0.06 18.16 -5.69
N LYS A 30 -0.71 17.65 -6.65
CA LYS A 30 -2.03 17.03 -6.45
C LYS A 30 -2.03 15.53 -6.80
N VAL A 31 -0.86 14.98 -7.09
CA VAL A 31 -0.67 13.55 -7.35
C VAL A 31 -0.10 12.88 -6.10
N THR A 32 -0.51 11.64 -5.87
CA THR A 32 0.07 10.77 -4.84
C THR A 32 0.87 9.67 -5.53
N TRP A 33 2.12 9.50 -5.11
CA TRP A 33 2.99 8.41 -5.55
C TRP A 33 3.07 7.35 -4.46
N CYS A 34 2.61 6.14 -4.74
CA CYS A 34 2.81 4.97 -3.88
C CYS A 34 4.13 4.30 -4.28
N ILE A 35 5.20 4.52 -3.52
CA ILE A 35 6.57 4.12 -3.92
C ILE A 35 7.09 3.02 -2.98
N PRO A 36 7.56 1.87 -3.49
CA PRO A 36 8.27 0.90 -2.68
C PRO A 36 9.58 1.45 -2.13
N GLY A 37 9.95 1.09 -0.89
CA GLY A 37 11.21 1.51 -0.27
C GLY A 37 12.45 1.17 -1.09
N HIS A 38 12.51 -0.03 -1.66
CA HIS A 38 13.57 -0.46 -2.56
C HIS A 38 13.72 0.49 -3.76
N SER A 39 12.61 0.98 -4.33
CA SER A 39 12.65 1.93 -5.44
C SER A 39 13.17 3.30 -5.01
N ILE A 40 12.85 3.76 -3.79
CA ILE A 40 13.40 5.00 -3.22
C ILE A 40 14.93 4.89 -3.12
N GLU A 41 15.45 3.78 -2.58
CA GLU A 41 16.90 3.59 -2.40
C GLU A 41 17.63 3.28 -3.71
N THR A 42 16.98 2.62 -4.68
CA THR A 42 17.59 2.31 -5.98
C THR A 42 17.65 3.53 -6.91
N PHE A 43 16.64 4.40 -6.86
CA PHE A 43 16.52 5.57 -7.73
C PHE A 43 16.40 6.87 -6.92
N PRO A 44 17.40 7.20 -6.08
CA PRO A 44 17.30 8.29 -5.12
C PRO A 44 17.14 9.67 -5.79
N ALA A 45 17.75 9.88 -6.96
CA ALA A 45 17.59 11.11 -7.73
C ALA A 45 16.15 11.29 -8.23
N GLN A 46 15.52 10.23 -8.71
CA GLN A 46 14.13 10.24 -9.18
C GLN A 46 13.16 10.45 -8.02
N ALA A 47 13.37 9.74 -6.91
CA ALA A 47 12.58 9.91 -5.69
C ALA A 47 12.65 11.35 -5.18
N LYS A 48 13.85 11.96 -5.20
CA LYS A 48 14.06 13.35 -4.80
C LYS A 48 13.27 14.33 -5.67
N VAL A 49 13.31 14.19 -7.00
CA VAL A 49 12.55 15.09 -7.89
C VAL A 49 11.02 14.90 -7.74
N ILE A 50 10.56 13.67 -7.44
CA ILE A 50 9.16 13.45 -7.06
C ILE A 50 8.79 14.25 -5.80
N ALA A 51 9.61 14.18 -4.75
CA ALA A 51 9.38 14.92 -3.51
C ALA A 51 9.41 16.44 -3.73
N GLU A 52 10.38 16.96 -4.48
CA GLU A 52 10.51 18.38 -4.83
C GLU A 52 9.34 18.91 -5.66
N SER A 53 8.60 18.03 -6.36
CA SER A 53 7.39 18.41 -7.11
C SER A 53 6.20 18.78 -6.21
N GLY A 54 6.30 18.52 -4.91
CA GLY A 54 5.25 18.76 -3.92
C GLY A 54 4.17 17.68 -3.87
N ALA A 55 4.34 16.59 -4.61
CA ALA A 55 3.44 15.44 -4.59
C ALA A 55 3.42 14.75 -3.21
N GLU A 56 2.30 14.10 -2.87
CA GLU A 56 2.27 13.19 -1.72
C GLU A 56 3.06 11.91 -2.05
N ILE A 57 3.83 11.40 -1.09
CA ILE A 57 4.46 10.08 -1.18
C ILE A 57 3.82 9.19 -0.12
N ALA A 58 3.14 8.14 -0.59
CA ALA A 58 2.52 7.10 0.21
C ALA A 58 3.38 5.83 0.19
N LEU A 59 3.26 5.02 1.24
CA LEU A 59 4.02 3.78 1.37
C LEU A 59 3.44 2.67 0.49
N HIS A 60 4.32 1.86 -0.08
CA HIS A 60 3.95 0.73 -0.92
C HIS A 60 4.84 -0.50 -0.71
N GLY A 61 5.04 -0.87 0.57
CA GLY A 61 5.99 -1.92 0.97
C GLY A 61 7.44 -1.53 0.70
N TYR A 62 8.37 -2.47 0.89
CA TYR A 62 9.78 -2.27 0.61
C TYR A 62 10.15 -2.78 -0.78
N ALA A 63 10.00 -4.08 -1.03
CA ALA A 63 10.29 -4.79 -2.27
C ALA A 63 9.01 -5.26 -2.99
N HIS A 64 7.87 -4.63 -2.70
CA HIS A 64 6.55 -4.99 -3.24
C HIS A 64 6.08 -6.40 -2.80
N GLU A 65 6.34 -6.72 -1.53
CA GLU A 65 5.91 -7.94 -0.85
C GLU A 65 4.46 -7.88 -0.35
N GLY A 66 3.69 -8.93 -0.59
CA GLY A 66 2.33 -9.09 -0.06
C GLY A 66 2.36 -9.47 1.43
N SER A 67 1.34 -9.06 2.18
CA SER A 67 1.29 -9.32 3.64
C SER A 67 1.34 -10.81 3.99
N THR A 68 0.83 -11.70 3.14
CA THR A 68 0.83 -13.16 3.36
C THR A 68 2.23 -13.77 3.26
N GLN A 69 3.18 -13.06 2.63
CA GLN A 69 4.58 -13.49 2.48
C GLN A 69 5.44 -13.11 3.69
N MET A 70 4.87 -12.36 4.64
CA MET A 70 5.59 -11.80 5.78
C MET A 70 5.05 -12.31 7.11
N THR A 71 5.95 -12.43 8.07
CA THR A 71 5.60 -12.48 9.50
C THR A 71 5.14 -11.11 9.98
N ALA A 72 4.42 -11.06 11.11
CA ALA A 72 4.00 -9.79 11.73
C ALA A 72 5.19 -8.88 12.08
N LYS A 73 6.34 -9.46 12.47
CA LYS A 73 7.56 -8.70 12.73
C LYS A 73 8.11 -8.07 11.44
N GLN A 74 8.18 -8.85 10.36
CA GLN A 74 8.65 -8.34 9.06
C GLN A 74 7.75 -7.21 8.53
N GLU A 75 6.43 -7.33 8.64
CA GLU A 75 5.50 -6.26 8.28
C GLU A 75 5.80 -4.95 9.02
N ARG A 76 6.05 -5.04 10.33
CA ARG A 76 6.41 -3.87 11.14
C ARG A 76 7.78 -3.29 10.75
N ASP A 77 8.79 -4.14 10.59
CA ASP A 77 10.13 -3.71 10.20
C ASP A 77 10.12 -2.98 8.85
N VAL A 78 9.38 -3.52 7.86
CA VAL A 78 9.16 -2.90 6.55
C VAL A 78 8.47 -1.56 6.68
N LEU A 79 7.37 -1.49 7.43
CA LEU A 79 6.60 -0.26 7.62
C LEU A 79 7.49 0.84 8.24
N VAL A 80 8.20 0.53 9.33
CA VAL A 80 9.08 1.49 10.01
C VAL A 80 10.23 1.95 9.11
N LYS A 81 10.89 1.03 8.39
CA LYS A 81 11.97 1.38 7.44
C LYS A 81 11.46 2.32 6.36
N THR A 82 10.32 2.01 5.75
CA THR A 82 9.76 2.80 4.64
C THR A 82 9.21 4.15 5.10
N MET A 83 8.64 4.25 6.31
CA MET A 83 8.34 5.53 6.96
C MET A 83 9.60 6.39 7.12
N GLY A 84 10.71 5.79 7.58
CA GLY A 84 11.99 6.46 7.72
C GLY A 84 12.51 7.03 6.39
N LEU A 85 12.46 6.23 5.32
CA LEU A 85 12.87 6.66 3.97
C LEU A 85 12.04 7.84 3.47
N VAL A 86 10.71 7.80 3.61
CA VAL A 86 9.85 8.92 3.18
C VAL A 86 10.08 10.17 4.04
N LYS A 87 10.30 10.01 5.34
CA LYS A 87 10.61 11.13 6.23
C LYS A 87 11.95 11.78 5.89
N GLU A 88 12.99 10.99 5.60
CA GLU A 88 14.28 11.50 5.15
C GLU A 88 14.15 12.26 3.82
N LEU A 89 13.37 11.71 2.89
CA LEU A 89 13.18 12.26 1.56
C LEU A 89 12.37 13.57 1.55
N THR A 90 11.34 13.66 2.39
CA THR A 90 10.32 14.74 2.31
C THR A 90 10.29 15.67 3.53
N GLY A 91 10.97 15.29 4.61
CA GLY A 91 10.86 15.94 5.92
C GLY A 91 9.53 15.67 6.65
N LYS A 92 8.62 14.88 6.08
CA LYS A 92 7.26 14.62 6.60
C LYS A 92 7.03 13.13 6.81
N GLN A 93 6.22 12.78 7.80
CA GLN A 93 5.74 11.41 7.92
C GLN A 93 4.77 11.10 6.78
N PRO A 94 4.81 9.89 6.19
CA PRO A 94 3.79 9.46 5.25
C PRO A 94 2.43 9.36 5.97
N ARG A 95 1.35 9.67 5.27
CA ARG A 95 -0.02 9.51 5.80
C ARG A 95 -0.86 8.47 5.06
N GLY A 96 -0.35 8.00 3.92
CA GLY A 96 -1.03 7.08 3.03
C GLY A 96 -0.29 5.76 2.89
N TYR A 97 -1.04 4.68 2.75
CA TYR A 97 -0.53 3.35 2.50
C TYR A 97 -1.29 2.67 1.36
N ARG A 98 -0.59 1.89 0.55
CA ARG A 98 -1.17 0.94 -0.40
C ARG A 98 -0.45 -0.39 -0.23
N ALA A 99 -1.17 -1.45 0.08
CA ALA A 99 -0.62 -2.78 0.18
C ALA A 99 -0.10 -3.23 -1.19
N PRO A 100 1.13 -3.74 -1.28
CA PRO A 100 1.58 -4.44 -2.47
C PRO A 100 0.62 -5.59 -2.80
N LEU A 101 0.39 -5.81 -4.09
CA LEU A 101 -0.50 -6.86 -4.61
C LEU A 101 -1.96 -6.74 -4.12
N TYR A 102 -2.37 -5.62 -3.51
CA TYR A 102 -3.65 -5.47 -2.81
C TYR A 102 -3.87 -6.51 -1.71
N GLN A 103 -2.79 -7.06 -1.14
CA GLN A 103 -2.86 -8.08 -0.10
C GLN A 103 -2.65 -7.44 1.27
N ILE A 104 -3.75 -7.15 1.96
CA ILE A 104 -3.76 -6.58 3.31
C ILE A 104 -4.39 -7.55 4.31
N GLN A 105 -3.87 -7.62 5.53
CA GLN A 105 -4.40 -8.42 6.62
C GLN A 105 -4.83 -7.53 7.79
N GLU A 106 -5.63 -8.07 8.71
CA GLU A 106 -6.14 -7.35 9.89
C GLU A 106 -4.99 -6.82 10.76
N ARG A 107 -3.88 -7.56 10.84
CA ARG A 107 -2.66 -7.10 11.53
C ARG A 107 -2.01 -5.89 10.85
N THR A 108 -2.06 -5.80 9.53
CA THR A 108 -1.55 -4.65 8.79
C THR A 108 -2.41 -3.43 9.10
N VAL A 109 -3.74 -3.58 9.12
CA VAL A 109 -4.66 -2.49 9.52
C VAL A 109 -4.36 -2.00 10.94
N LYS A 110 -4.14 -2.91 11.90
CA LYS A 110 -3.74 -2.54 13.27
C LYS A 110 -2.42 -1.77 13.31
N LEU A 111 -1.43 -2.17 12.52
CA LEU A 111 -0.16 -1.44 12.40
C LEU A 111 -0.38 -0.03 11.83
N LEU A 112 -1.18 0.11 10.77
CA LEU A 112 -1.49 1.42 10.19
C LEU A 112 -2.19 2.35 11.19
N GLN A 113 -3.12 1.82 11.99
CA GLN A 113 -3.76 2.56 13.09
C GLN A 113 -2.75 2.97 14.17
N GLU A 114 -1.85 2.06 14.56
CA GLU A 114 -0.82 2.32 15.58
C GLU A 114 0.12 3.47 15.18
N PHE A 115 0.46 3.58 13.90
CA PHE A 115 1.31 4.64 13.35
C PHE A 115 0.53 5.85 12.82
N ASP A 116 -0.77 5.96 13.14
CA ASP A 116 -1.63 7.10 12.80
C ASP A 116 -1.70 7.41 11.28
N PHE A 117 -1.77 6.36 10.45
CA PHE A 117 -2.03 6.52 9.02
C PHE A 117 -3.45 7.04 8.79
N LEU A 118 -3.57 8.03 7.92
CA LEU A 118 -4.84 8.67 7.60
C LEU A 118 -5.69 7.82 6.65
N TRP A 119 -5.05 7.16 5.68
CA TRP A 119 -5.75 6.43 4.64
C TRP A 119 -4.99 5.20 4.12
N ASP A 120 -5.77 4.24 3.68
CA ASP A 120 -5.37 3.06 2.90
C ASP A 120 -6.18 3.05 1.59
N SER A 121 -5.60 2.54 0.50
CA SER A 121 -6.33 2.31 -0.75
C SER A 121 -6.21 0.87 -1.26
N SER A 122 -6.23 -0.11 -0.35
CA SER A 122 -6.00 -1.52 -0.68
C SER A 122 -7.28 -2.35 -0.77
N LEU A 123 -8.39 -1.81 -0.27
CA LEU A 123 -9.66 -2.50 -0.18
C LEU A 123 -10.69 -1.91 -1.16
N ALA A 124 -11.69 -2.71 -1.53
CA ALA A 124 -12.61 -2.43 -2.65
C ALA A 124 -14.10 -2.49 -2.25
N HIS A 125 -14.44 -2.11 -1.02
CA HIS A 125 -15.83 -2.23 -0.53
C HIS A 125 -16.81 -1.33 -1.30
N LEU A 126 -16.42 -0.09 -1.56
CA LEU A 126 -17.18 0.88 -2.35
C LEU A 126 -16.38 1.26 -3.60
N ASP A 127 -17.09 1.62 -4.67
CA ASP A 127 -16.49 1.99 -5.97
C ASP A 127 -15.57 3.21 -5.84
N SER A 128 -16.16 4.39 -5.68
CA SER A 128 -15.45 5.67 -5.74
C SER A 128 -15.67 6.55 -4.51
N SER A 129 -16.22 5.99 -3.43
CA SER A 129 -16.45 6.69 -2.16
C SER A 129 -15.54 6.13 -1.06
N PRO A 130 -14.86 6.99 -0.28
CA PRO A 130 -14.13 6.53 0.88
C PRO A 130 -15.13 5.98 1.92
N TYR A 131 -14.67 4.99 2.68
CA TYR A 131 -15.40 4.44 3.81
C TYR A 131 -14.43 4.24 4.97
N PHE A 132 -14.96 4.22 6.19
CA PHE A 132 -14.15 3.96 7.37
C PHE A 132 -13.99 2.45 7.56
N LEU A 133 -12.80 2.03 7.98
CA LEU A 133 -12.63 0.68 8.51
C LEU A 133 -13.13 0.63 9.95
N PRO A 134 -13.75 -0.50 10.37
CA PRO A 134 -14.09 -0.67 11.77
C PRO A 134 -12.82 -0.61 12.61
N LYS A 135 -12.91 0.00 13.80
CA LYS A 135 -11.78 0.11 14.73
C LYS A 135 -11.22 -1.27 15.07
N GLU A 136 -12.12 -2.22 15.30
CA GLU A 136 -11.78 -3.62 15.48
C GLU A 136 -12.13 -4.38 14.21
N VAL A 137 -11.11 -4.87 13.51
CA VAL A 137 -11.31 -5.75 12.37
C VAL A 137 -11.48 -7.16 12.89
N GLU A 138 -12.70 -7.70 12.76
CA GLU A 138 -13.00 -9.09 13.07
C GLU A 138 -12.14 -10.00 12.18
N LYS A 139 -11.43 -10.94 12.81
CA LYS A 139 -10.64 -11.92 12.06
C LYS A 139 -11.59 -12.84 11.30
N LEU A 140 -11.39 -12.96 9.99
CA LEU A 140 -12.11 -13.96 9.22
C LEU A 140 -11.55 -15.35 9.53
N GLU A 141 -12.44 -16.30 9.75
CA GLU A 141 -12.05 -17.71 9.79
C GLU A 141 -11.59 -18.13 8.41
N THR A 142 -10.34 -18.59 8.31
CA THR A 142 -9.80 -19.13 7.07
C THR A 142 -10.55 -20.41 6.74
N ILE A 143 -11.07 -20.49 5.51
CA ILE A 143 -11.68 -21.73 5.02
C ILE A 143 -10.57 -22.78 4.83
N GLU A 144 -10.72 -23.93 5.49
CA GLU A 144 -9.85 -25.09 5.30
C GLU A 144 -10.38 -25.98 4.17
N PHE A 145 -9.64 -26.05 3.07
CA PHE A 145 -9.96 -26.89 1.90
C PHE A 145 -9.23 -28.24 1.93
N SER A 146 -8.85 -28.74 3.11
CA SER A 146 -8.09 -29.99 3.21
C SER A 146 -8.94 -31.20 2.76
N PRO A 147 -8.32 -32.26 2.21
CA PRO A 147 -9.06 -33.41 1.66
C PRO A 147 -9.96 -34.15 2.68
N ASP A 148 -9.74 -33.95 3.97
CA ASP A 148 -10.50 -34.53 5.09
C ASP A 148 -11.76 -33.72 5.48
N LYS A 149 -12.00 -32.54 4.85
CA LYS A 149 -13.18 -31.70 5.09
C LYS A 149 -14.25 -31.91 4.04
N GLU A 150 -15.52 -31.81 4.42
CA GLU A 150 -16.62 -31.85 3.47
C GLU A 150 -17.00 -30.44 2.99
N ALA A 151 -17.46 -30.31 1.74
CA ALA A 151 -17.85 -29.01 1.18
C ALA A 151 -18.92 -28.28 2.04
N LYS A 152 -19.82 -29.04 2.68
CA LYS A 152 -20.86 -28.50 3.56
C LYS A 152 -20.30 -27.74 4.77
N ASP A 153 -19.05 -27.98 5.14
CA ASP A 153 -18.43 -27.37 6.31
C ASP A 153 -18.13 -25.88 6.09
N TRP A 154 -17.85 -25.48 4.84
CA TRP A 154 -17.51 -24.11 4.45
C TRP A 154 -18.51 -23.43 3.50
N MET A 155 -19.46 -24.16 2.90
CA MET A 155 -20.55 -23.57 2.10
C MET A 155 -21.62 -22.87 2.96
N LYS A 156 -21.19 -21.97 3.85
CA LYS A 156 -22.05 -21.21 4.78
C LYS A 156 -21.97 -19.73 4.42
N PRO A 157 -23.06 -19.10 3.93
CA PRO A 157 -23.04 -17.69 3.59
C PRO A 157 -22.88 -16.85 4.86
N ARG A 158 -22.14 -15.74 4.76
CA ARG A 158 -22.02 -14.78 5.87
C ARG A 158 -23.29 -13.94 5.99
N ASN A 159 -23.66 -13.60 7.23
CA ASN A 159 -24.78 -12.68 7.46
C ASN A 159 -24.34 -11.25 7.14
N VAL A 160 -24.91 -10.66 6.08
CA VAL A 160 -24.55 -9.32 5.57
C VAL A 160 -25.15 -8.20 6.44
N LYS A 161 -25.99 -8.49 7.44
CA LYS A 161 -26.64 -7.44 8.26
C LYS A 161 -25.64 -6.61 9.09
N ASP A 162 -24.43 -7.11 9.35
CA ASP A 162 -23.36 -6.38 10.06
C ASP A 162 -22.51 -5.45 9.17
N SER A 163 -22.69 -5.48 7.84
CA SER A 163 -21.83 -4.71 6.91
C SER A 163 -22.32 -3.29 6.63
N ARG A 164 -23.42 -2.85 7.27
CA ARG A 164 -24.00 -1.50 7.12
C ARG A 164 -23.46 -0.48 8.12
N VAL A 165 -22.30 -0.73 8.70
CA VAL A 165 -21.60 0.29 9.47
C VAL A 165 -20.65 1.00 8.51
N PHE A 166 -21.11 2.15 8.00
CA PHE A 166 -20.45 3.44 7.75
C PHE A 166 -21.09 4.15 6.57
#